data_AF-A0A250IIK3-F1
#
_entry.id   AF-A0A250IIK3-F1
#
_cell.length_a   1.000
_cell.length_b   1.000
_cell.length_c   1.000
_cell.angle_alpha   90.00
_cell.angle_beta   90.00
_cell.angle_gamma   90.00
#
_symmetry.space_group_name_H-M   'P 1'
#
loop_
_entity.id
_entity.type
_entity.pdbx_description
1 polymer ?
#
loop_
_entity_poly.entity_id
_entity_poly.type
_entity_poly.pdbx_seq_one_letter_code
_entity_poly.pdbx_strand_id
1 'polypeptide(L)'
;MDTRGVAAAVDVLEAVGEGARAFWGHVDPEEVAVTVSEQFRHPGNAPHIPPKGLPSLNLPWELSEPEIPHYLGWLNYWSAAAARAIGFPDPARDAELLSRARRTATGGWVVRLTDAPLDLDNPAHLDALKRAYARFPEIGGRSTP
;
A
#
# COMPACT_ATOMS: atom_id res chain seq x y z
N MET A 1 -0.20 7.24 -17.73
CA MET A 1 -1.32 8.11 -17.28
C MET A 1 -0.81 9.53 -17.18
N ASP A 2 -1.61 10.54 -17.52
CA ASP A 2 -1.22 11.95 -17.38
C ASP A 2 -1.59 12.51 -15.99
N THR A 3 -1.21 13.75 -15.69
CA THR A 3 -1.44 14.39 -14.39
C THR A 3 -2.91 14.48 -14.00
N ARG A 4 -3.81 14.65 -15.00
CA ARG A 4 -5.26 14.70 -14.74
C ARG A 4 -5.79 13.34 -14.36
N GLY A 5 -5.33 12.29 -15.04
CA GLY A 5 -5.65 10.92 -14.69
C GLY A 5 -5.18 10.56 -13.27
N VAL A 6 -3.96 10.96 -12.90
CA VAL A 6 -3.44 10.74 -11.54
C VAL A 6 -4.31 11.44 -10.50
N ALA A 7 -4.69 12.70 -10.73
CA ALA A 7 -5.57 13.44 -9.84
C ALA A 7 -6.95 12.78 -9.70
N ALA A 8 -7.55 12.37 -10.81
CA ALA A 8 -8.83 11.66 -10.80
C ALA A 8 -8.76 10.33 -10.04
N ALA A 9 -7.67 9.56 -10.18
CA ALA A 9 -7.50 8.31 -9.45
C ALA A 9 -7.40 8.54 -7.93
N VAL A 10 -6.71 9.60 -7.49
CA VAL A 10 -6.68 10.01 -6.08
C VAL A 10 -8.09 10.37 -5.59
N ASP A 11 -8.82 11.19 -6.34
CA ASP A 11 -10.17 11.63 -5.96
C ASP A 11 -11.16 10.46 -5.88
N VAL A 12 -11.09 9.52 -6.83
CA VAL A 12 -11.93 8.31 -6.84
C VAL A 12 -11.59 7.40 -5.67
N LEU A 13 -10.30 7.15 -5.41
CA LEU A 13 -9.89 6.29 -4.31
C LEU A 13 -10.30 6.89 -2.95
N GLU A 14 -10.17 8.21 -2.78
CA GLU A 14 -10.66 8.93 -1.61
C GLU A 14 -12.18 8.75 -1.45
N ALA A 15 -12.95 9.04 -2.50
CA ALA A 15 -14.41 8.97 -2.45
C ALA A 15 -14.93 7.56 -2.16
N VAL A 16 -14.31 6.53 -2.76
CA VAL A 16 -14.66 5.13 -2.51
C VAL A 16 -14.30 4.73 -1.08
N GLY A 17 -13.08 5.05 -0.62
CA GLY A 17 -12.61 4.73 0.72
C GLY A 17 -13.50 5.32 1.81
N GLU A 18 -13.82 6.61 1.69
CA GLU A 18 -14.68 7.35 2.61
C GLU A 18 -16.13 6.87 2.53
N GLY A 19 -16.68 6.74 1.32
CA GLY A 19 -18.07 6.34 1.09
C GLY A 19 -18.37 4.92 1.55
N ALA A 20 -17.44 3.99 1.35
CA ALA A 20 -17.57 2.61 1.81
C ALA A 20 -17.23 2.44 3.30
N ARG A 21 -16.68 3.48 3.95
CA ARG A 21 -16.07 3.38 5.28
C ARG A 21 -15.03 2.25 5.34
N ALA A 22 -14.26 2.12 4.27
CA ALA A 22 -13.24 1.09 4.18
C ALA A 22 -12.14 1.36 5.22
N PHE A 23 -11.52 0.30 5.74
CA PHE A 23 -10.31 0.47 6.54
C PHE A 23 -9.15 0.93 5.68
N TRP A 24 -8.99 0.33 4.51
CA TRP A 24 -7.97 0.67 3.53
C TRP A 24 -8.44 0.32 2.11
N GLY A 25 -7.73 0.82 1.11
CA GLY A 25 -7.94 0.54 -0.31
C GLY A 25 -6.69 0.87 -1.12
N HIS A 26 -6.64 0.47 -2.38
CA HIS A 26 -5.50 0.75 -3.24
C HIS A 26 -5.92 0.92 -4.70
N VAL A 27 -5.00 1.43 -5.51
CA VAL A 27 -5.06 1.41 -6.97
C VAL A 27 -3.70 0.96 -7.49
N ASP A 28 -3.69 0.00 -8.40
CA ASP A 28 -2.50 -0.48 -9.09
C ASP A 28 -2.71 -0.49 -10.60
N PRO A 29 -1.66 -0.23 -11.40
CA PRO A 29 -1.61 -0.65 -12.79
C PRO A 29 -1.75 -2.18 -12.88
N GLU A 30 -2.38 -2.67 -13.94
CA GLU A 30 -2.68 -4.10 -14.12
C GLU A 30 -1.44 -5.00 -13.98
N GLU A 31 -0.32 -4.60 -14.59
CA GLU A 31 0.95 -5.33 -14.55
C GLU A 31 1.52 -5.45 -13.13
N VAL A 32 1.29 -4.42 -12.29
CA VAL A 32 1.70 -4.41 -10.88
C VAL A 32 0.85 -5.37 -10.05
N ALA A 33 -0.46 -5.40 -10.29
CA ALA A 33 -1.39 -6.24 -9.53
C ALA A 33 -1.03 -7.74 -9.62
N VAL A 34 -0.54 -8.19 -10.78
CA VAL A 34 -0.05 -9.57 -10.96
C VAL A 34 1.15 -9.84 -10.05
N THR A 35 2.18 -8.99 -10.09
CA THR A 35 3.37 -9.18 -9.24
C THR A 35 3.06 -9.06 -7.75
N VAL A 36 2.15 -8.17 -7.35
CA VAL A 36 1.70 -8.08 -5.95
C VAL A 36 0.99 -9.37 -5.52
N SER A 37 0.21 -9.99 -6.41
CA SER A 37 -0.44 -11.27 -6.12
C SER A 37 0.57 -12.40 -5.85
N GLU A 38 1.74 -12.36 -6.49
CA GLU A 38 2.83 -13.32 -6.29
C GLU A 38 3.57 -13.10 -4.95
N GLN A 39 3.24 -12.06 -4.18
CA GLN A 39 3.77 -11.88 -2.83
C GLN A 39 3.05 -12.76 -1.79
N PHE A 40 1.82 -13.20 -2.07
CA PHE A 40 1.04 -13.99 -1.12
C PHE A 40 1.56 -15.42 -1.01
N ARG A 41 1.94 -15.81 0.20
CA ARG A 41 2.41 -17.15 0.48
C ARG A 41 1.25 -18.13 0.49
N HIS A 42 1.17 -18.98 -0.52
CA HIS A 42 0.23 -20.10 -0.50
C HIS A 42 0.73 -21.25 0.41
N PRO A 43 -0.18 -22.03 1.01
CA PRO A 43 0.19 -23.12 1.91
C PRO A 43 1.08 -24.16 1.23
N GLY A 44 2.24 -24.44 1.81
CA GLY A 44 3.20 -25.42 1.31
C GLY A 44 4.55 -25.36 2.04
N ASN A 45 5.33 -26.44 1.96
CA ASN A 45 6.60 -26.60 2.69
C ASN A 45 7.80 -25.87 2.07
N ALA A 46 7.63 -25.19 0.93
CA ALA A 46 8.73 -24.51 0.25
C ALA A 46 8.96 -23.09 0.83
N PRO A 47 10.21 -22.61 0.89
CA PRO A 47 10.50 -21.20 1.07
C PRO A 47 9.81 -20.39 -0.04
N HIS A 48 8.97 -19.44 0.34
CA HIS A 48 8.31 -18.55 -0.60
C HIS A 48 9.21 -17.34 -0.83
N ILE A 49 9.67 -17.18 -2.06
CA ILE A 49 10.54 -16.07 -2.48
C ILE A 49 9.80 -15.34 -3.60
N PRO A 50 9.08 -14.24 -3.29
CA PRO A 50 8.42 -13.44 -4.31
C PRO A 50 9.44 -12.86 -5.29
N PRO A 51 9.02 -12.59 -6.53
CA PRO A 51 9.88 -11.95 -7.51
C PRO A 51 10.32 -10.56 -7.07
N LYS A 52 11.36 -10.05 -7.74
CA LYS A 52 11.89 -8.69 -7.57
C LYS A 52 12.37 -8.37 -6.15
N GLY A 53 12.52 -9.37 -5.28
CA GLY A 53 12.94 -9.20 -3.88
C GLY A 53 11.90 -8.50 -3.02
N LEU A 54 10.63 -8.61 -3.38
CA LEU A 54 9.51 -8.15 -2.56
C LEU A 54 9.28 -9.09 -1.38
N PRO A 55 8.69 -8.61 -0.28
CA PRO A 55 8.47 -9.45 0.89
C PRO A 55 7.32 -10.43 0.65
N SER A 56 7.42 -11.61 1.26
CA SER A 56 6.30 -12.54 1.40
C SER A 56 5.24 -11.96 2.31
N LEU A 57 3.97 -12.11 1.92
CA LEU A 57 2.79 -11.67 2.68
C LEU A 57 1.95 -12.89 3.07
N ASN A 58 1.30 -12.82 4.22
CA ASN A 58 0.31 -13.83 4.61
C ASN A 58 -0.97 -13.64 3.78
N LEU A 59 -1.77 -14.71 3.68
CA LEU A 59 -3.01 -14.63 2.94
C LEU A 59 -4.01 -13.71 3.66
N PRO A 60 -4.84 -12.97 2.92
CA PRO A 60 -5.85 -12.06 3.48
C PRO A 60 -6.69 -12.63 4.63
N TRP A 61 -7.09 -13.90 4.52
CA TRP A 61 -7.94 -14.57 5.51
C TRP A 61 -7.17 -15.11 6.74
N GLU A 62 -5.85 -14.99 6.75
CA GLU A 62 -4.99 -15.29 7.92
C GLU A 62 -4.76 -14.05 8.79
N LEU A 63 -5.14 -12.87 8.31
CA LEU A 63 -5.00 -11.61 9.03
C LEU A 63 -6.20 -11.38 9.95
N SER A 64 -5.93 -11.18 11.24
CA SER A 64 -6.96 -10.92 12.25
C SER A 64 -7.35 -9.45 12.39
N GLU A 65 -6.52 -8.53 11.88
CA GLU A 65 -6.66 -7.09 12.06
C GLU A 65 -7.11 -6.43 10.75
N PRO A 66 -8.41 -6.10 10.60
CA PRO A 66 -8.93 -5.53 9.35
C PRO A 66 -8.38 -4.12 9.05
N GLU A 67 -7.85 -3.43 10.07
CA GLU A 67 -7.18 -2.15 9.94
C GLU A 67 -5.83 -2.25 9.21
N ILE A 68 -5.16 -3.41 9.25
CA ILE A 68 -3.85 -3.59 8.62
C ILE A 68 -4.04 -3.89 7.12
N PRO A 69 -3.49 -3.07 6.21
CA PRO A 69 -3.53 -3.36 4.79
C PRO A 69 -2.89 -4.71 4.46
N HIS A 70 -3.51 -5.43 3.52
CA HIS A 70 -2.99 -6.73 3.10
C HIS A 70 -1.71 -6.59 2.26
N TYR A 71 -1.57 -5.48 1.54
CA TYR A 71 -0.44 -5.14 0.69
C TYR A 71 -0.41 -3.63 0.42
N LEU A 72 0.61 -3.18 -0.29
CA LEU A 72 0.73 -1.81 -0.78
C LEU A 72 0.50 -1.78 -2.29
N GLY A 73 -0.29 -0.83 -2.75
CA GLY A 73 -0.42 -0.50 -4.17
C GLY A 73 0.29 0.81 -4.52
N TRP A 74 0.14 1.29 -5.76
CA TRP A 74 0.64 2.59 -6.20
C TRP A 74 0.00 3.74 -5.41
N LEU A 75 -1.34 3.78 -5.40
CA LEU A 75 -2.12 4.64 -4.52
C LEU A 75 -2.64 3.79 -3.36
N ASN A 76 -2.65 4.35 -2.16
CA ASN A 76 -3.16 3.69 -0.97
C ASN A 76 -4.11 4.64 -0.25
N TYR A 77 -5.32 4.19 0.03
CA TYR A 77 -6.21 4.83 0.99
C TYR A 77 -6.05 4.12 2.32
N TRP A 78 -5.83 4.89 3.39
CA TRP A 78 -5.81 4.41 4.75
C TRP A 78 -6.77 5.27 5.56
N SER A 79 -7.82 4.66 6.12
CA SER A 79 -8.66 5.32 7.13
C SER A 79 -7.82 5.80 8.32
N ALA A 80 -8.40 6.64 9.17
CA ALA A 80 -7.73 7.04 10.41
C ALA A 80 -7.31 5.83 11.28
N ALA A 81 -8.11 4.76 11.29
CA ALA A 81 -7.82 3.52 12.01
C ALA A 81 -6.64 2.75 11.39
N ALA A 82 -6.66 2.56 10.06
CA ALA A 82 -5.57 1.90 9.35
C ALA A 82 -4.25 2.67 9.48
N ALA A 83 -4.29 3.99 9.29
CA ALA A 83 -3.12 4.85 9.44
C ALA A 83 -2.52 4.74 10.85
N ARG A 84 -3.36 4.72 11.89
CA ARG A 84 -2.91 4.48 13.26
C ARG A 84 -2.30 3.09 13.45
N ALA A 85 -2.92 2.05 12.90
CA ALA A 85 -2.46 0.67 13.05
C ALA A 85 -1.06 0.45 12.46
N ILE A 86 -0.75 1.08 11.33
CA ILE A 86 0.59 1.01 10.70
C ILE A 86 1.56 2.12 11.16
N GLY A 87 1.15 2.95 12.12
CA GLY A 87 1.96 4.05 12.65
C GLY A 87 2.27 5.16 11.64
N PHE A 88 1.34 5.51 10.75
CA PHE A 88 1.43 6.61 9.80
C PHE A 88 0.55 7.81 10.21
N PRO A 89 1.03 9.06 10.09
CA PRO A 89 2.39 9.44 9.73
C PRO A 89 3.33 9.55 10.95
N ASP A 90 4.60 9.23 10.72
CA ASP A 90 5.75 9.63 11.53
C ASP A 90 6.51 10.74 10.76
N PRO A 91 6.44 12.02 11.18
CA PRO A 91 7.07 13.12 10.47
C PRO A 91 8.59 12.96 10.27
N ALA A 92 9.28 12.23 11.13
CA ALA A 92 10.73 12.01 11.03
C ALA A 92 11.10 10.96 9.98
N ARG A 93 10.16 10.05 9.64
CA ARG A 93 10.40 8.91 8.75
C ARG A 93 9.64 9.01 7.43
N ASP A 94 8.55 9.76 7.40
CA ASP A 94 7.56 9.72 6.32
C ASP A 94 7.54 11.01 5.48
N ALA A 95 8.55 11.88 5.61
CA ALA A 95 8.58 13.16 4.87
C ALA A 95 8.39 12.98 3.35
N GLU A 96 9.00 11.96 2.76
CA GLU A 96 8.84 11.65 1.33
C GLU A 96 7.39 11.24 1.01
N LEU A 97 6.80 10.32 1.77
CA LEU A 97 5.42 9.88 1.59
C LEU A 97 4.42 11.01 1.84
N LEU A 98 4.65 11.82 2.88
CA LEU A 98 3.84 12.99 3.23
C LEU A 98 3.82 14.04 2.13
N SER A 99 4.94 14.23 1.41
CA SER A 99 4.99 15.15 0.27
C SER A 99 4.03 14.75 -0.87
N ARG A 100 3.64 13.47 -0.91
CA ARG A 100 2.72 12.89 -1.89
C ARG A 100 1.42 12.38 -1.28
N ALA A 101 1.14 12.71 -0.01
CA ALA A 101 -0.05 12.31 0.71
C ALA A 101 -1.09 13.44 0.77
N ARG A 102 -2.36 13.06 0.80
CA ARG A 102 -3.49 13.96 1.04
C ARG A 102 -4.26 13.46 2.24
N ARG A 103 -4.52 14.34 3.21
CA ARG A 103 -5.37 14.02 4.36
C ARG A 103 -6.84 14.13 3.94
N THR A 104 -7.65 13.14 4.30
CA THR A 104 -9.07 13.10 3.98
C THR A 104 -9.91 13.82 5.04
N ALA A 105 -11.18 14.10 4.73
CA ALA A 105 -12.10 14.77 5.64
C ALA A 105 -12.35 14.02 6.96
N THR A 106 -12.29 12.68 6.97
CA THR A 106 -12.47 11.88 8.19
C THR A 106 -11.17 11.56 8.91
N GLY A 107 -10.05 12.17 8.48
CA GLY A 107 -8.75 12.04 9.10
C GLY A 107 -7.93 10.85 8.62
N GLY A 108 -8.38 10.15 7.58
CA GLY A 108 -7.58 9.20 6.82
C GLY A 108 -6.60 9.89 5.86
N TRP A 109 -6.00 9.09 4.98
CA TRP A 109 -4.98 9.50 4.03
C TRP A 109 -5.17 8.80 2.69
N VAL A 110 -4.91 9.54 1.61
CA VAL A 110 -4.55 8.96 0.32
C VAL A 110 -3.07 9.21 0.09
N VAL A 111 -2.30 8.14 -0.08
CA VAL A 111 -0.84 8.17 -0.18
C VAL A 111 -0.40 7.60 -1.51
N ARG A 112 0.47 8.34 -2.22
CA ARG A 112 1.08 7.89 -3.48
C ARG A 112 2.51 7.44 -3.24
N LEU A 113 2.83 6.21 -3.61
CA LEU A 113 4.20 5.69 -3.48
C LEU A 113 5.17 6.40 -4.44
N THR A 114 4.71 6.71 -5.65
CA THR A 114 5.49 7.33 -6.72
C THR A 114 4.65 8.39 -7.44
N ASP A 115 5.31 9.38 -8.05
CA ASP A 115 4.62 10.47 -8.76
C ASP A 115 3.93 10.01 -10.05
N ALA A 116 4.51 9.01 -10.72
CA ALA A 116 3.91 8.30 -11.84
C ALA A 116 3.32 6.95 -11.38
N PRO A 117 2.39 6.34 -12.16
CA PRO A 117 1.94 4.98 -11.93
C PRO A 117 3.09 4.02 -11.65
N LEU A 118 2.92 3.15 -10.66
CA LEU A 118 3.98 2.24 -10.24
C LEU A 118 4.38 1.31 -11.40
N ASP A 119 5.68 1.12 -11.54
CA ASP A 119 6.29 0.33 -12.62
C ASP A 119 7.39 -0.48 -11.96
N LEU A 120 7.24 -1.80 -11.88
CA LEU A 120 8.18 -2.66 -11.17
C LEU A 120 9.41 -3.04 -11.99
N ASP A 121 9.49 -2.63 -13.25
CA ASP A 121 10.71 -2.69 -14.06
C ASP A 121 11.55 -1.41 -13.93
N ASN A 122 10.95 -0.31 -13.49
CA ASN A 122 11.68 0.87 -13.05
C ASN A 122 12.32 0.64 -11.65
N PRO A 123 13.66 0.63 -11.54
CA PRO A 123 14.33 0.36 -10.26
C PRO A 123 13.98 1.35 -9.15
N ALA A 124 13.73 2.63 -9.47
CA ALA A 124 13.39 3.64 -8.48
C ALA A 124 12.00 3.41 -7.88
N HIS A 125 11.06 2.93 -8.69
CA HIS A 125 9.71 2.58 -8.26
C HIS A 125 9.71 1.32 -7.40
N LEU A 126 10.43 0.28 -7.82
CA LEU A 126 10.60 -0.94 -7.03
C LEU A 126 11.26 -0.65 -5.67
N ASP A 127 12.27 0.21 -5.65
CA ASP A 127 12.95 0.63 -4.43
C ASP A 127 12.03 1.45 -3.50
N ALA A 128 11.19 2.33 -4.05
CA ALA A 128 10.16 3.03 -3.28
C ALA A 128 9.15 2.06 -2.62
N LEU A 129 8.68 1.05 -3.36
CA LEU A 129 7.80 0.01 -2.81
C LEU A 129 8.49 -0.79 -1.69
N LYS A 130 9.76 -1.19 -1.89
CA LYS A 130 10.54 -1.91 -0.87
C LYS A 130 10.76 -1.06 0.39
N ARG A 131 11.08 0.22 0.24
CA ARG A 131 11.21 1.14 1.38
C ARG A 131 9.89 1.29 2.13
N ALA A 132 8.76 1.38 1.42
CA ALA A 132 7.45 1.44 2.05
C ALA A 132 7.14 0.16 2.84
N TYR A 133 7.43 -1.02 2.29
CA TYR A 133 7.32 -2.27 3.04
C TYR A 133 8.28 -2.36 4.23
N ALA A 134 9.49 -1.80 4.14
CA ALA A 134 10.40 -1.74 5.28
C ALA A 134 9.91 -0.75 6.37
N ARG A 135 9.21 0.31 5.96
CA ARG A 135 8.63 1.32 6.86
C ARG A 135 7.41 0.81 7.63
N PHE A 136 6.59 -0.05 7.01
CA PHE A 136 5.34 -0.57 7.59
C PHE A 136 5.41 -2.09 7.73
N PRO A 137 6.21 -2.63 8.67
CA PRO A 137 6.48 -4.07 8.78
C PRO A 137 5.23 -4.91 9.08
N GLU A 138 4.15 -4.33 9.57
CA GLU A 138 2.89 -5.01 9.89
C GLU A 138 2.08 -5.35 8.62
N ILE A 139 2.21 -4.55 7.54
CA ILE A 139 1.45 -4.74 6.30
C ILE A 139 1.67 -6.14 5.73
N GLY A 140 0.56 -6.80 5.39
CA GLY A 140 0.52 -8.18 4.93
C GLY A 140 0.85 -9.23 5.99
N GLY A 141 0.72 -8.87 7.28
CA GLY A 141 0.92 -9.79 8.42
C GLY A 141 2.36 -10.22 8.62
N ARG A 142 3.31 -9.43 8.15
CA ARG A 142 4.74 -9.77 8.21
C ARG A 142 5.34 -9.60 9.61
N SER A 143 4.68 -8.85 10.48
CA SER A 143 5.04 -8.66 11.88
C SER A 143 3.78 -8.43 12.70
N THR A 144 3.82 -8.77 13.99
CA THR A 144 2.79 -8.35 14.93
C THR A 144 2.94 -6.84 15.21
N PRO A 145 1.85 -6.07 15.31
CA PRO A 145 1.90 -4.65 15.66
C PRO A 145 2.51 -4.35 17.02
#